data_AF-B6BNB4-F1
#
_entry.id   AF-B6BNB4-F1
#
_cell.length_a   1.000
_cell.length_b   1.000
_cell.length_c   1.000
_cell.angle_alpha   90.00
_cell.angle_beta   90.00
_cell.angle_gamma   90.00
#
_symmetry.space_group_name_H-M   'P 1'
#
loop_
_entity.id
_entity.type
_entity.pdbx_description
1 polymer ?
#
loop_
_entity_poly.entity_id
_entity_poly.type
_entity_poly.pdbx_seq_one_letter_code
_entity_poly.pdbx_strand_id
1 'polypeptide(L)'
;MMKKTEKILEIWHKHFADEEKQYSEFESSDIEYFVGCMLYNHFNFSTALDTMKTIDLSYDFLASCDEEYDEIMAIVKSIEFDDEKDRIEFLQNFIAQAQKKYTNDELYLLNRLGNHVAGVAQRYISGEEAKKVDFVAPTKTFVNPLLR
;
A
#
# COMPACT_ATOMS: atom_id res chain seq x y z
N MET A 1 -18.02 5.08 -2.83
CA MET A 1 -16.62 4.66 -2.74
C MET A 1 -16.41 3.63 -1.64
N MET A 2 -16.79 3.89 -0.39
CA MET A 2 -16.67 2.89 0.69
C MET A 2 -17.36 1.54 0.37
N LYS A 3 -18.55 1.56 -0.23
CA LYS A 3 -19.21 0.33 -0.71
C LYS A 3 -18.41 -0.47 -1.74
N LYS A 4 -17.57 0.20 -2.55
CA LYS A 4 -16.71 -0.46 -3.54
C LYS A 4 -15.53 -1.14 -2.85
N THR A 5 -14.92 -0.49 -1.86
CA THR A 5 -13.86 -1.09 -1.05
C THR A 5 -14.40 -2.21 -0.16
N GLU A 6 -15.60 -2.08 0.39
CA GLU A 6 -16.28 -3.17 1.11
C GLU A 6 -16.50 -4.39 0.21
N LYS A 7 -16.94 -4.19 -1.04
CA LYS A 7 -17.08 -5.27 -2.02
C LYS A 7 -15.74 -5.96 -2.30
N ILE A 8 -14.66 -5.19 -2.51
CA ILE A 8 -13.31 -5.73 -2.72
C ILE A 8 -12.90 -6.60 -1.52
N LEU A 9 -13.07 -6.07 -0.30
CA LEU A 9 -12.73 -6.77 0.92
C LEU A 9 -13.57 -8.05 1.07
N GLU A 10 -14.87 -8.02 0.78
CA GLU A 10 -15.72 -9.20 0.83
C GLU A 10 -15.24 -10.32 -0.12
N ILE A 11 -14.85 -9.96 -1.36
CA ILE A 11 -14.33 -10.92 -2.34
C ILE A 11 -13.06 -11.59 -1.81
N TRP A 12 -12.06 -10.80 -1.40
CA TRP A 12 -10.79 -11.37 -0.95
C TRP A 12 -10.85 -12.05 0.40
N HIS A 13 -11.61 -11.52 1.37
CA HIS A 13 -11.83 -12.23 2.64
C HIS A 13 -12.52 -13.58 2.41
N LYS A 14 -13.45 -13.67 1.46
CA LYS A 14 -14.06 -14.95 1.10
C LYS A 14 -13.09 -15.88 0.37
N HIS A 15 -12.26 -15.35 -0.51
CA HIS A 15 -11.26 -16.12 -1.25
C HIS A 15 -10.21 -16.74 -0.32
N PHE A 16 -9.60 -15.92 0.54
CA PHE A 16 -8.56 -16.34 1.48
C PHE A 16 -9.10 -17.02 2.74
N ALA A 17 -10.42 -17.13 2.92
CA ALA A 17 -11.01 -18.00 3.93
C ALA A 17 -10.79 -19.50 3.60
N ASP A 18 -10.46 -19.82 2.35
CA ASP A 18 -9.97 -21.14 1.94
C ASP A 18 -8.45 -21.22 2.17
N GLU A 19 -8.01 -22.05 3.10
CA GLU A 19 -6.59 -22.18 3.47
C GLU A 19 -5.71 -22.61 2.28
N GLU A 20 -6.24 -23.37 1.33
CA GLU A 20 -5.50 -23.79 0.13
C GLU A 20 -5.21 -22.61 -0.82
N LYS A 21 -5.94 -21.50 -0.66
CA LYS A 21 -5.77 -20.27 -1.43
C LYS A 21 -4.89 -19.24 -0.71
N GLN A 22 -4.51 -19.49 0.55
CA GLN A 22 -3.62 -18.61 1.29
C GLN A 22 -2.17 -18.76 0.80
N TYR A 23 -1.43 -17.65 0.82
CA TYR A 23 0.02 -17.68 0.65
C TYR A 23 0.71 -17.92 2.01
N SER A 24 2.02 -18.18 1.97
CA SER A 24 2.81 -18.39 3.19
C SER A 24 2.77 -17.16 4.10
N GLU A 25 2.59 -17.37 5.42
CA GLU A 25 2.52 -16.29 6.43
C GLU A 25 1.31 -15.36 6.28
N PHE A 26 0.23 -15.83 5.65
CA PHE A 26 -1.01 -15.07 5.52
C PHE A 26 -1.56 -14.59 6.89
N GLU A 27 -1.79 -13.28 6.99
CA GLU A 27 -2.59 -12.67 8.05
C GLU A 27 -3.84 -12.01 7.45
N SER A 28 -4.96 -12.03 8.20
CA SER A 28 -6.22 -11.45 7.69
C SER A 28 -6.10 -9.95 7.41
N SER A 29 -5.24 -9.24 8.15
CA SER A 29 -4.96 -7.81 7.96
C SER A 29 -4.23 -7.49 6.66
N ASP A 30 -3.57 -8.48 6.05
CA ASP A 30 -2.85 -8.33 4.80
C ASP A 30 -3.79 -7.95 3.65
N ILE A 31 -5.03 -8.44 3.69
CA ILE A 31 -6.06 -8.11 2.68
C ILE A 31 -6.29 -6.60 2.65
N GLU A 32 -6.60 -5.98 3.79
CA GLU A 32 -6.75 -4.52 3.86
C GLU A 32 -5.46 -3.78 3.48
N TYR A 33 -4.29 -4.31 3.85
CA TYR A 33 -3.01 -3.73 3.45
C TYR A 33 -2.85 -3.71 1.92
N PHE A 34 -3.04 -4.84 1.24
CA PHE A 34 -2.87 -4.93 -0.21
C PHE A 34 -3.92 -4.11 -0.96
N VAL A 35 -5.17 -4.09 -0.51
CA VAL A 35 -6.20 -3.16 -1.05
C VAL A 35 -5.74 -1.71 -0.89
N GLY A 36 -5.19 -1.36 0.27
CA GLY A 36 -4.62 -0.04 0.53
C GLY A 36 -3.47 0.32 -0.43
N CYS A 37 -2.58 -0.63 -0.72
CA CYS A 37 -1.50 -0.47 -1.70
C CYS A 37 -2.03 -0.30 -3.13
N MET A 38 -3.05 -1.06 -3.53
CA MET A 38 -3.69 -0.88 -4.84
C MET A 38 -4.33 0.51 -4.99
N LEU A 39 -5.05 0.96 -3.96
CA LEU A 39 -5.63 2.31 -3.91
C LEU A 39 -4.54 3.39 -3.99
N TYR A 40 -3.46 3.21 -3.23
CA TYR A 40 -2.30 4.11 -3.25
C TYR A 40 -1.71 4.24 -4.67
N ASN A 41 -1.44 3.11 -5.31
CA ASN A 41 -0.88 3.05 -6.67
C ASN A 41 -1.82 3.68 -7.70
N HIS A 42 -3.13 3.44 -7.57
CA HIS A 42 -4.15 4.00 -8.46
C HIS A 42 -4.29 5.51 -8.31
N PHE A 43 -4.26 6.04 -7.09
CA PHE A 43 -4.40 7.48 -6.85
C PHE A 43 -3.20 8.31 -7.30
N ASN A 44 -2.01 7.70 -7.38
CA ASN A 44 -0.79 8.27 -7.96
C ASN A 44 -0.50 9.70 -7.44
N PHE A 45 -0.30 9.82 -6.13
CA PHE A 45 -0.13 11.10 -5.43
C PHE A 45 1.05 11.91 -5.96
N SER A 46 0.82 13.18 -6.27
CA SER A 46 1.85 14.07 -6.86
C SER A 46 3.01 14.35 -5.90
N THR A 47 2.73 14.33 -4.60
CA THR A 47 3.70 14.59 -3.52
C THR A 47 4.39 13.34 -2.99
N ALA A 48 4.17 12.18 -3.62
CA ALA A 48 4.95 10.97 -3.36
C ALA A 48 6.42 11.18 -3.80
N LEU A 49 7.37 10.64 -3.02
CA LEU A 49 8.77 10.62 -3.44
C LEU A 49 8.89 9.78 -4.71
N ASP A 50 9.82 10.12 -5.61
CA ASP A 50 10.00 9.41 -6.88
C ASP A 50 10.22 7.90 -6.69
N THR A 51 10.93 7.50 -5.65
CA THR A 51 11.19 6.10 -5.28
C THR A 51 10.01 5.41 -4.56
N MET A 52 8.91 6.12 -4.33
CA MET A 52 7.75 5.64 -3.57
C MET A 52 6.42 5.99 -4.25
N LYS A 53 6.42 6.29 -5.55
CA LYS A 53 5.19 6.56 -6.31
C LYS A 53 4.26 5.35 -6.37
N THR A 54 4.84 4.16 -6.32
CA THR A 54 4.12 2.90 -6.23
C THR A 54 4.67 2.07 -5.08
N ILE A 55 3.83 1.19 -4.57
CA ILE A 55 4.18 0.15 -3.62
C ILE A 55 4.02 -1.18 -4.35
N ASP A 56 5.08 -1.97 -4.34
CA ASP A 56 5.04 -3.32 -4.92
C ASP A 56 4.14 -4.22 -4.09
N LEU A 57 3.32 -5.01 -4.78
CA LEU A 57 2.53 -6.09 -4.16
C LEU A 57 3.40 -7.35 -4.15
N SER A 58 3.34 -8.15 -3.08
CA SER A 58 4.17 -9.36 -3.01
C SER A 58 3.79 -10.35 -4.10
N TYR A 59 4.79 -11.05 -4.64
CA TYR A 59 4.55 -12.04 -5.68
C TYR A 59 3.64 -13.17 -5.18
N ASP A 60 3.85 -13.62 -3.94
CA ASP A 60 3.07 -14.70 -3.35
C ASP A 60 1.59 -14.32 -3.19
N PHE A 61 1.31 -13.08 -2.78
CA PHE A 61 -0.06 -12.56 -2.75
C PHE A 61 -0.69 -12.56 -4.15
N LEU A 62 0.01 -12.00 -5.14
CA LEU A 62 -0.48 -11.93 -6.51
C LEU A 62 -0.72 -13.30 -7.12
N ALA A 63 0.17 -14.25 -6.87
CA ALA A 63 0.05 -15.63 -7.34
C ALA A 63 -1.16 -16.34 -6.70
N SER A 64 -1.48 -16.02 -5.45
CA SER A 64 -2.64 -16.57 -4.75
C SER A 64 -3.96 -15.88 -5.08
N CYS A 65 -3.99 -14.74 -5.78
CA CYS A 65 -5.23 -14.02 -6.09
C CYS A 65 -6.04 -14.57 -7.28
N ASP A 66 -5.50 -15.52 -8.06
CA ASP A 66 -6.14 -16.12 -9.24
C ASP A 66 -6.92 -15.11 -10.13
N GLU A 67 -8.18 -15.42 -10.46
CA GLU A 67 -9.04 -14.60 -11.33
C GLU A 67 -9.63 -13.39 -10.59
N GLU A 68 -9.70 -13.44 -9.26
CA GLU A 68 -10.26 -12.40 -8.40
C GLU A 68 -9.45 -11.09 -8.50
N TYR A 69 -8.16 -11.16 -8.82
CA TYR A 69 -7.30 -9.99 -8.99
C TYR A 69 -7.84 -9.02 -10.04
N ASP A 70 -8.24 -9.53 -11.21
CA ASP A 70 -8.71 -8.70 -12.32
C ASP A 70 -10.04 -8.02 -12.01
N GLU A 71 -10.96 -8.72 -11.33
CA GLU A 71 -12.22 -8.12 -10.86
C GLU A 71 -11.93 -6.97 -9.89
N ILE A 72 -11.06 -7.22 -8.91
CA ILE A 72 -10.75 -6.22 -7.88
C ILE A 72 -10.02 -5.03 -8.48
N MET A 73 -9.09 -5.25 -9.40
CA MET A 73 -8.41 -4.19 -10.13
C MET A 73 -9.40 -3.33 -10.92
N ALA A 74 -10.43 -3.92 -11.54
CA ALA A 74 -11.47 -3.16 -12.22
C ALA A 74 -12.29 -2.30 -11.24
N ILE A 75 -12.60 -2.82 -10.05
CA ILE A 75 -13.30 -2.04 -9.01
C ILE A 75 -12.41 -0.89 -8.52
N VAL A 76 -11.13 -1.14 -8.23
CA VAL A 76 -10.15 -0.13 -7.80
C VAL A 76 -10.07 1.00 -8.83
N LYS A 77 -9.91 0.66 -10.12
CA LYS A 77 -9.85 1.66 -11.21
C LYS A 77 -11.10 2.53 -11.31
N SER A 78 -12.25 2.01 -10.90
CA SER A 78 -13.52 2.75 -10.90
C SER A 78 -13.68 3.72 -9.71
N ILE A 79 -12.74 3.73 -8.75
CA ILE A 79 -12.73 4.67 -7.62
C ILE A 79 -11.94 5.90 -8.05
N GLU A 80 -12.67 6.96 -8.39
CA GLU A 80 -12.09 8.21 -8.89
C GLU A 80 -12.49 9.40 -8.01
N PHE A 81 -11.58 10.36 -7.90
CA PHE A 81 -11.76 11.59 -7.14
C PHE A 81 -11.15 12.75 -7.93
N ASP A 82 -11.84 13.88 -7.92
CA ASP A 82 -11.40 15.08 -8.63
C ASP A 82 -10.20 15.75 -7.95
N ASP A 83 -10.16 15.72 -6.61
CA ASP A 83 -9.10 16.34 -5.80
C ASP A 83 -8.15 15.28 -5.21
N GLU A 84 -6.85 15.57 -5.20
CA GLU A 84 -5.84 14.77 -4.50
C GLU A 84 -6.11 14.75 -2.99
N LYS A 85 -6.62 15.86 -2.43
CA LYS A 85 -7.00 15.92 -1.02
C LYS A 85 -8.01 14.85 -0.64
N ASP A 86 -9.05 14.67 -1.46
CA ASP A 86 -10.10 13.68 -1.23
C ASP A 86 -9.55 12.25 -1.31
N ARG A 87 -8.57 11.99 -2.20
CA ARG A 87 -7.87 10.69 -2.29
C ARG A 87 -7.07 10.39 -1.03
N ILE A 88 -6.37 11.40 -0.49
CA ILE A 88 -5.59 11.29 0.75
C ILE A 88 -6.53 11.00 1.91
N GLU A 89 -7.58 11.81 2.09
CA GLU A 89 -8.55 11.64 3.19
C GLU A 89 -9.26 10.28 3.10
N PHE A 90 -9.63 9.85 1.89
CA PHE A 90 -10.23 8.55 1.66
C PHE A 90 -9.30 7.40 2.09
N LEU A 91 -8.04 7.43 1.63
CA LEU A 91 -7.07 6.37 1.95
C LEU A 91 -6.71 6.34 3.44
N GLN A 92 -6.54 7.51 4.07
CA GLN A 92 -6.32 7.60 5.52
C GLN A 92 -7.50 7.03 6.30
N ASN A 93 -8.73 7.35 5.90
CA ASN A 93 -9.92 6.82 6.56
C ASN A 93 -10.06 5.31 6.36
N PHE A 94 -9.77 4.79 5.16
CA PHE A 94 -9.74 3.36 4.88
C PHE A 94 -8.76 2.63 5.81
N ILE A 95 -7.51 3.12 5.91
CA ILE A 95 -6.48 2.55 6.78
C ILE A 95 -6.90 2.62 8.25
N ALA A 96 -7.43 3.77 8.71
CA ALA A 96 -7.87 3.94 10.09
C ALA A 96 -9.05 3.03 10.46
N GLN A 97 -9.93 2.69 9.51
CA GLN A 97 -11.00 1.72 9.72
C GLN A 97 -10.45 0.29 9.76
N ALA A 98 -9.51 -0.05 8.87
CA ALA A 98 -8.84 -1.35 8.88
C ALA A 98 -8.11 -1.60 10.21
N GLN A 99 -7.35 -0.62 10.69
CA GLN A 99 -6.58 -0.73 11.93
C GLN A 99 -7.43 -1.02 13.17
N LYS A 100 -8.72 -0.64 13.18
CA LYS A 100 -9.63 -0.91 14.30
C LYS A 100 -10.11 -2.36 14.37
N LYS A 101 -9.91 -3.15 13.31
CA LYS A 101 -10.40 -4.53 13.22
C LYS A 101 -9.43 -5.55 13.80
N TYR A 102 -8.14 -5.21 13.86
CA TYR A 102 -7.06 -6.18 14.08
C TYR A 102 -6.32 -5.92 15.38
N THR A 103 -5.61 -6.95 15.87
CA THR A 103 -4.76 -6.86 17.05
C THR A 103 -3.44 -6.18 16.72
N ASN A 104 -2.71 -5.70 17.73
CA ASN A 104 -1.45 -4.97 17.50
C ASN A 104 -0.41 -5.74 16.69
N ASP A 105 -0.37 -7.06 16.81
CA ASP A 105 0.61 -7.92 16.12
C ASP A 105 0.32 -7.94 14.61
N GLU A 106 -0.96 -7.98 14.23
CA GLU A 106 -1.44 -7.99 12.85
C GLU A 106 -1.38 -6.60 12.16
N LEU A 107 -1.08 -5.53 12.92
CA LEU A 107 -1.12 -4.16 12.40
C LEU A 107 0.17 -3.71 11.72
N TYR A 108 1.22 -4.53 11.68
CA TYR A 108 2.53 -4.10 11.20
C TYR A 108 2.47 -3.46 9.79
N LEU A 109 1.89 -4.17 8.81
CA LEU A 109 1.81 -3.69 7.42
C LEU A 109 0.85 -2.49 7.27
N LEU A 110 -0.29 -2.51 7.95
CA LEU A 110 -1.24 -1.39 7.98
C LEU A 110 -0.63 -0.12 8.59
N ASN A 111 0.15 -0.25 9.66
CA ASN A 111 0.87 0.86 10.28
C ASN A 111 1.96 1.40 9.35
N ARG A 112 2.69 0.51 8.65
CA ARG A 112 3.70 0.91 7.66
C ARG A 112 3.06 1.71 6.53
N LEU A 113 1.94 1.24 5.97
CA LEU A 113 1.19 1.97 4.95
C LEU A 113 0.64 3.30 5.49
N GLY A 114 0.05 3.30 6.69
CA GLY A 114 -0.48 4.50 7.33
C GLY A 114 0.58 5.58 7.52
N ASN A 115 1.77 5.21 8.00
CA ASN A 115 2.90 6.12 8.15
C ASN A 115 3.36 6.70 6.80
N HIS A 116 3.39 5.86 5.77
CA HIS A 116 3.74 6.29 4.41
C HIS A 116 2.74 7.33 3.87
N VAL A 117 1.45 7.04 3.97
CA VAL A 117 0.36 7.93 3.53
C VAL A 117 0.34 9.22 4.35
N ALA A 118 0.62 9.16 5.66
CA ALA A 118 0.76 10.36 6.49
C ALA A 118 1.91 11.26 6.01
N GLY A 119 3.03 10.68 5.58
CA GLY A 119 4.14 11.45 5.00
C GLY A 119 3.75 12.14 3.68
N VAL A 120 2.97 11.48 2.83
CA VAL A 120 2.41 12.10 1.61
C VAL A 120 1.48 13.25 1.97
N ALA A 121 0.53 13.03 2.90
CA ALA A 121 -0.40 14.05 3.36
C ALA A 121 0.31 15.28 3.93
N GLN A 122 1.37 15.08 4.73
CA GLN A 122 2.14 16.18 5.29
C GLN A 122 2.80 17.03 4.20
N ARG A 123 3.40 16.41 3.17
CA ARG A 123 4.00 17.14 2.05
C ARG A 123 2.96 17.90 1.23
N TYR A 124 1.81 17.27 0.99
CA TYR A 124 0.67 17.91 0.34
C TYR A 124 0.21 19.18 1.08
N ILE A 125 0.01 19.09 2.40
CA ILE A 125 -0.42 20.22 3.24
C ILE A 125 0.66 21.32 3.27
N SER A 126 1.93 20.94 3.36
CA SER A 126 3.05 21.89 3.42
C SER A 126 3.37 22.54 2.07
N GLY A 127 2.75 22.09 0.97
CA GLY A 127 3.10 22.53 -0.38
C GLY A 127 4.54 22.18 -0.77
N GLU A 128 5.11 21.15 -0.14
CA GLU A 128 6.48 20.72 -0.38
C GLU A 128 6.54 19.79 -1.59
N GLU A 129 7.34 20.17 -2.58
CA GLU A 129 7.65 19.27 -3.68
C GLU A 129 8.55 18.12 -3.19
N ALA A 130 8.30 16.93 -3.73
CA ALA A 130 9.16 15.78 -3.51
C ALA A 130 10.58 16.08 -4.03
N LYS A 131 11.54 16.17 -3.11
CA LYS A 131 12.94 16.38 -3.48
C LYS A 131 13.49 15.14 -4.15
N LYS A 132 14.11 15.31 -5.33
CA LYS A 132 14.91 14.27 -5.94
C LYS A 132 16.12 13.98 -5.06
N VAL A 133 16.31 12.71 -4.73
CA VAL A 133 17.53 12.22 -4.10
C VAL A 133 18.48 11.83 -5.22
N ASP A 134 19.61 12.51 -5.31
CA ASP A 134 20.68 12.15 -6.24
C ASP A 134 21.63 11.18 -5.52
N PHE A 135 21.60 9.91 -5.92
CA PHE A 135 22.48 8.89 -5.34
C PHE A 135 23.87 9.04 -5.94
N VAL A 136 24.77 9.70 -5.20
CA VAL A 136 26.17 9.79 -5.60
C VAL A 136 26.89 8.52 -5.18
N ALA A 137 27.55 7.84 -6.14
CA ALA A 137 28.39 6.69 -5.84
C ALA A 137 29.47 7.07 -4.80
N PRO A 138 29.72 6.23 -3.78
CA PRO A 138 30.71 6.55 -2.75
C PRO A 138 32.11 6.69 -3.38
N THR A 139 32.80 7.80 -3.07
CA THR A 139 34.10 8.16 -3.65
C THR A 139 35.29 7.35 -3.11
N LYS A 140 35.09 6.50 -2.11
CA LYS A 140 36.17 5.70 -1.51
C LYS A 140 36.13 4.26 -2.00
N THR A 141 37.23 3.82 -2.60
CA THR A 141 37.60 2.41 -2.72
C THR A 141 37.46 1.73 -1.37
N PHE A 142 36.56 0.76 -1.30
CA PHE A 142 36.28 -0.05 -0.12
C PHE A 142 37.57 -0.71 0.35
N VAL A 143 38.13 -0.29 1.48
CA VAL A 143 39.21 -1.04 2.13
C VAL A 143 38.52 -2.16 2.87
N ASN A 144 38.66 -3.40 2.38
CA ASN A 144 38.06 -4.56 3.01
C ASN A 144 38.55 -4.65 4.47
N PRO A 145 37.65 -4.51 5.47
CA PRO A 145 38.04 -4.51 6.88
C PRO A 145 38.60 -5.87 7.34
N LEU A 146 38.40 -6.93 6.53
CA LEU A 146 38.92 -8.28 6.78
C LEU A 146 40.34 -8.51 6.23
N LEU A 147 40.90 -7.54 5.50
CA LEU A 147 42.28 -7.60 4.99
C LEU A 147 43.26 -6.78 5.86
N ARG A 148 42.96 -6.61 7.16
CA ARG A 148 43.86 -5.98 8.14
C ARG A 148 44.61 -7.01 8.97
#